data_AF-A0A3Q2Z2S2-F1
#
_entry.id   AF-A0A3Q2Z2S2-F1
#
_cell.length_a   1.000
_cell.length_b   1.000
_cell.length_c   1.000
_cell.angle_alpha   90.00
_cell.angle_beta   90.00
_cell.angle_gamma   90.00
#
_symmetry.space_group_name_H-M   'P 1'
#
loop_
_entity.id
_entity.type
_entity.pdbx_description
1 polymer ?
#
loop_
_entity_poly.entity_id
_entity_poly.type
_entity_poly.pdbx_seq_one_letter_code
_entity_poly.pdbx_strand_id
1 'polypeptide(L)'
;MKLYQSLCDVAKFRSAFDFGGREVAHWFPGHMAKGLKKMRASLKSVDCIIEIHDYIPLSGRNPVFQETLDIKPHLLVLNKMDLADLSHKQRILKELDRSGVKNVLFTNCLKQRDNNVTKACVFLLLFFFIIYNGLYHSQVCERPMMHLLDTPGVLPPNIESVETGMKLALCGTILDHLVGEDIIADYLLYSLNRLGNFSYVEKYDLQEPSDDIQHVLKHIAVKLRKTQRVTAITGVGNVNIIIPNYAAAAYIFIRAFRKGELGQVILD
;
A
#
# COMPACT_ATOMS: atom_id res chain seq x y z
N MET A 1 23.30 9.21 -3.32
CA MET A 1 22.94 8.52 -4.60
C MET A 1 24.10 8.36 -5.62
N LYS A 2 25.38 8.34 -5.23
CA LYS A 2 26.48 7.82 -6.07
C LYS A 2 27.59 7.32 -5.15
N LEU A 3 27.60 6.01 -4.84
CA LEU A 3 28.78 5.27 -4.35
C LEU A 3 28.50 3.76 -4.18
N TYR A 4 27.24 3.34 -3.92
CA TYR A 4 26.92 1.91 -3.71
C TYR A 4 26.79 1.07 -4.99
N GLN A 5 26.67 1.68 -6.16
CA GLN A 5 26.52 0.93 -7.42
C GLN A 5 27.79 0.20 -7.88
N SER A 6 28.93 0.40 -7.23
CA SER A 6 30.22 -0.02 -7.80
C SER A 6 30.92 -1.18 -7.09
N LEU A 7 30.41 -1.73 -5.97
CA LEU A 7 31.09 -2.83 -5.27
C LEU A 7 30.17 -3.89 -4.62
N CYS A 8 28.85 -3.73 -4.67
CA CYS A 8 27.97 -4.74 -4.08
C CYS A 8 27.81 -5.93 -5.01
N ASP A 9 27.90 -7.12 -4.45
CA ASP A 9 27.65 -8.40 -5.11
C ASP A 9 26.12 -8.57 -5.33
N VAL A 10 25.49 -7.60 -6.01
CA VAL A 10 24.05 -7.54 -6.32
C VAL A 10 23.57 -8.80 -7.05
N ALA A 11 24.51 -9.54 -7.65
CA ALA A 11 24.30 -10.87 -8.22
C ALA A 11 23.79 -11.93 -7.21
N LYS A 12 23.86 -11.68 -5.90
CA LYS A 12 23.43 -12.62 -4.84
C LYS A 12 22.02 -12.40 -4.29
N PHE A 13 21.30 -11.36 -4.71
CA PHE A 13 19.95 -11.12 -4.22
C PHE A 13 18.95 -12.13 -4.78
N ARG A 14 17.94 -12.47 -3.98
CA ARG A 14 16.90 -13.40 -4.39
C ARG A 14 16.16 -12.88 -5.61
N SER A 15 15.95 -13.75 -6.59
CA SER A 15 15.27 -13.42 -7.83
C SER A 15 13.74 -13.49 -7.72
N ALA A 16 13.24 -14.20 -6.69
CA ALA A 16 11.84 -14.40 -6.38
C ALA A 16 11.60 -14.31 -4.86
N PHE A 17 10.39 -13.94 -4.48
CA PHE A 17 9.96 -13.92 -3.08
C PHE A 17 9.27 -15.23 -2.71
N ASP A 18 9.64 -15.81 -1.56
CA ASP A 18 8.97 -17.00 -1.06
C ASP A 18 7.68 -16.63 -0.31
N PHE A 19 6.57 -16.88 -0.98
CA PHE A 19 5.23 -16.66 -0.41
C PHE A 19 4.81 -17.74 0.58
N GLY A 20 5.61 -18.78 0.84
CA GLY A 20 5.45 -19.67 2.00
C GLY A 20 4.11 -20.39 2.11
N GLY A 21 3.56 -20.89 1.00
CA GLY A 21 2.27 -21.61 0.97
C GLY A 21 1.07 -20.81 1.50
N ARG A 22 1.21 -19.48 1.65
CA ARG A 22 0.20 -18.61 2.25
C ARG A 22 -1.05 -18.55 1.39
N GLU A 23 -2.21 -18.70 2.03
CA GLU A 23 -3.50 -18.50 1.40
C GLU A 23 -4.06 -17.11 1.72
N VAL A 24 -4.30 -16.35 0.65
CA VAL A 24 -4.83 -14.99 0.68
C VAL A 24 -6.17 -14.88 1.41
N ALA A 25 -6.98 -15.94 1.43
CA ALA A 25 -8.32 -15.96 2.01
C ALA A 25 -8.34 -15.53 3.49
N HIS A 26 -7.29 -15.83 4.26
CA HIS A 26 -7.19 -15.51 5.68
C HIS A 26 -6.93 -14.02 5.96
N TRP A 27 -6.49 -13.25 4.95
CA TRP A 27 -6.24 -11.83 5.07
C TRP A 27 -7.52 -10.98 4.98
N PHE A 28 -8.66 -11.61 4.66
CA PHE A 28 -9.92 -10.93 4.42
C PHE A 28 -11.04 -11.38 5.37
N PRO A 29 -11.37 -10.60 6.42
CA PRO A 29 -12.55 -10.88 7.24
C PRO A 29 -13.84 -10.95 6.42
N GLY A 30 -14.72 -11.91 6.74
CA GLY A 30 -15.99 -12.15 6.04
C GLY A 30 -16.96 -10.95 6.01
N HIS A 31 -16.72 -9.90 6.80
CA HIS A 31 -17.45 -8.63 6.70
C HIS A 31 -17.27 -7.91 5.36
N MET A 32 -16.17 -8.13 4.63
CA MET A 32 -15.95 -7.50 3.31
C MET A 32 -16.89 -8.02 2.23
N ALA A 33 -17.30 -9.29 2.28
CA ALA A 33 -18.33 -9.83 1.38
C ALA A 33 -19.69 -9.12 1.56
N LYS A 34 -20.03 -8.75 2.81
CA LYS A 34 -21.22 -7.93 3.10
C LYS A 34 -21.07 -6.51 2.54
N GLY A 35 -19.86 -5.94 2.62
CA GLY A 35 -19.49 -4.65 2.02
C GLY A 35 -19.72 -4.62 0.50
N LEU A 36 -19.21 -5.62 -0.23
CA LEU A 36 -19.39 -5.74 -1.68
C LEU A 36 -20.87 -5.76 -2.09
N LYS A 37 -21.69 -6.56 -1.38
CA LYS A 37 -23.13 -6.64 -1.64
C LYS A 37 -23.84 -5.30 -1.41
N LYS A 38 -23.48 -4.58 -0.35
CA LYS A 38 -24.03 -3.25 -0.05
C LYS A 38 -23.62 -2.22 -1.09
N MET A 39 -22.34 -2.20 -1.46
CA MET A 39 -21.80 -1.30 -2.48
C MET A 39 -22.46 -1.55 -3.84
N ARG A 40 -22.64 -2.80 -4.28
CA ARG A 40 -23.36 -3.12 -5.53
C ARG A 40 -24.79 -2.59 -5.55
N ALA A 41 -25.49 -2.60 -4.42
CA ALA A 41 -26.82 -2.01 -4.33
C ALA A 41 -26.78 -0.47 -4.48
N SER A 42 -25.80 0.17 -3.84
CA SER A 42 -25.54 1.62 -3.94
C SER A 42 -25.11 2.08 -5.33
N LEU A 43 -24.46 1.22 -6.12
CA LEU A 43 -24.05 1.55 -7.49
C LEU A 43 -25.24 1.89 -8.39
N LYS A 44 -26.47 1.48 -8.08
CA LYS A 44 -27.65 1.82 -8.88
C LYS A 44 -28.04 3.29 -8.75
N SER A 45 -27.89 3.88 -7.57
CA SER A 45 -28.36 5.24 -7.31
C SER A 45 -27.41 6.31 -7.84
N VAL A 46 -26.11 6.03 -7.95
CA VAL A 46 -25.06 7.03 -8.23
C VAL A 46 -24.99 7.53 -9.68
N ASP A 47 -24.43 8.71 -9.91
CA ASP A 47 -24.28 9.28 -11.25
C ASP A 47 -22.88 9.05 -11.84
N CYS A 48 -21.87 8.92 -10.97
CA CYS A 48 -20.46 8.77 -11.34
C CYS A 48 -19.71 7.97 -10.26
N ILE A 49 -18.64 7.29 -10.67
CA ILE A 49 -17.80 6.48 -9.81
C ILE A 49 -16.39 7.06 -9.78
N ILE A 50 -15.89 7.35 -8.58
CA ILE A 50 -14.50 7.73 -8.36
C ILE A 50 -13.81 6.56 -7.66
N GLU A 51 -12.87 5.94 -8.37
CA GLU A 51 -12.02 4.89 -7.83
C GLU A 51 -10.71 5.51 -7.38
N ILE A 52 -10.24 5.22 -6.16
CA ILE A 52 -8.96 5.73 -5.66
C ILE A 52 -8.01 4.58 -5.38
N HIS A 53 -6.81 4.71 -5.94
CA HIS A 53 -5.69 3.83 -5.64
C HIS A 53 -4.46 4.63 -5.25
N ASP A 54 -3.61 4.05 -4.40
CA ASP A 54 -2.29 4.60 -4.13
C ASP A 54 -1.28 4.12 -5.20
N TYR A 55 -0.01 3.91 -4.84
CA TYR A 55 1.12 3.52 -5.72
C TYR A 55 1.07 2.06 -6.27
N ILE A 56 -0.13 1.51 -6.44
CA ILE A 56 -0.45 0.21 -7.06
C ILE A 56 -1.60 0.36 -8.09
N PRO A 57 -1.39 1.13 -9.16
CA PRO A 57 -2.43 1.54 -10.12
C PRO A 57 -3.11 0.37 -10.85
N LEU A 58 -2.45 -0.78 -10.97
CA LEU A 58 -2.98 -1.98 -11.61
C LEU A 58 -3.44 -2.98 -10.55
N SER A 59 -2.55 -3.36 -9.61
CA SER A 59 -2.83 -4.40 -8.61
C SER A 59 -3.91 -4.01 -7.60
N GLY A 60 -4.14 -2.72 -7.37
CA GLY A 60 -5.17 -2.25 -6.44
C GLY A 60 -6.60 -2.44 -6.95
N ARG A 61 -6.78 -2.57 -8.26
CA ARG A 61 -8.10 -2.56 -8.90
C ARG A 61 -8.84 -3.88 -8.67
N ASN A 62 -10.17 -3.81 -8.62
CA ASN A 62 -11.02 -4.99 -8.51
C ASN A 62 -11.62 -5.35 -9.88
N PRO A 63 -11.19 -6.45 -10.53
CA PRO A 63 -11.78 -6.95 -11.79
C PRO A 63 -13.31 -7.06 -11.76
N VAL A 64 -13.88 -7.53 -10.65
CA VAL A 64 -15.33 -7.69 -10.47
C VAL A 64 -16.07 -6.35 -10.51
N PHE A 65 -15.37 -5.26 -10.20
CA PHE A 65 -15.92 -3.91 -10.28
C PHE A 65 -15.91 -3.40 -11.73
N GLN A 66 -14.93 -3.79 -12.56
CA GLN A 66 -14.85 -3.38 -13.96
C GLN A 66 -16.11 -3.75 -14.76
N GLU A 67 -16.65 -4.95 -14.55
CA GLU A 67 -17.89 -5.38 -15.20
C GLU A 67 -19.10 -4.51 -14.81
N THR A 68 -19.08 -3.89 -13.63
CA THR A 68 -20.16 -2.99 -13.16
C THR A 68 -19.91 -1.53 -13.55
N LEU A 69 -18.66 -1.17 -13.85
CA LEU A 69 -18.22 0.18 -14.23
C LEU A 69 -18.65 0.58 -15.65
N ASP A 70 -18.81 -0.38 -16.57
CA ASP A 70 -19.04 -0.13 -18.00
C ASP A 70 -20.32 0.66 -18.35
N ILE A 71 -21.20 0.88 -17.37
CA ILE A 71 -22.46 1.59 -17.57
C ILE A 71 -22.38 3.05 -17.07
N LYS A 72 -21.40 3.41 -16.24
CA LYS A 72 -21.35 4.71 -15.56
C LYS A 72 -20.04 5.46 -15.82
N PRO A 73 -20.06 6.81 -15.89
CA PRO A 73 -18.84 7.60 -15.90
C PRO A 73 -17.92 7.19 -14.74
N HIS A 74 -16.67 6.86 -15.08
CA HIS A 74 -15.65 6.39 -14.15
C HIS A 74 -14.43 7.29 -14.22
N LEU A 75 -13.93 7.71 -13.05
CA LEU A 75 -12.69 8.44 -12.87
C LEU A 75 -11.79 7.64 -11.93
N LEU A 76 -10.62 7.24 -12.41
CA LEU A 76 -9.57 6.66 -11.59
C LEU A 76 -8.67 7.77 -11.06
N VAL A 77 -8.56 7.90 -9.75
CA VAL A 77 -7.68 8.83 -9.06
C VAL A 77 -6.54 8.03 -8.44
N LEU A 78 -5.34 8.21 -8.98
CA LEU A 78 -4.10 7.70 -8.41
C LEU A 78 -3.58 8.73 -7.41
N ASN A 79 -3.64 8.41 -6.13
CA ASN A 79 -3.25 9.26 -5.02
C ASN A 79 -1.83 8.92 -4.52
N LYS A 80 -1.26 9.81 -3.69
CA LYS A 80 0.11 9.72 -3.16
C LYS A 80 1.15 9.64 -4.27
N MET A 81 0.90 10.31 -5.40
CA MET A 81 1.81 10.25 -6.56
C MET A 81 3.13 11.00 -6.33
N ASP A 82 3.25 11.72 -5.21
CA ASP A 82 4.55 12.22 -4.73
C ASP A 82 5.44 11.11 -4.16
N LEU A 83 4.89 9.93 -3.87
CA LEU A 83 5.61 8.75 -3.43
C LEU A 83 5.90 7.75 -4.57
N ALA A 84 5.33 7.99 -5.75
CA ALA A 84 5.45 7.09 -6.88
C ALA A 84 6.56 7.55 -7.85
N ASP A 85 7.40 6.63 -8.31
CA ASP A 85 8.35 6.91 -9.39
C ASP A 85 7.62 7.00 -10.74
N LEU A 86 7.41 8.22 -11.22
CA LEU A 86 6.67 8.50 -12.46
C LEU A 86 7.53 8.38 -13.73
N SER A 87 8.78 7.93 -13.64
CA SER A 87 9.66 7.75 -14.81
C SER A 87 9.03 6.84 -15.89
N HIS A 88 8.20 5.89 -15.47
CA HIS A 88 7.46 4.99 -16.37
C HIS A 88 5.96 5.28 -16.47
N LYS A 89 5.53 6.52 -16.17
CA LYS A 89 4.11 6.94 -16.20
C LYS A 89 3.37 6.56 -17.48
N GLN A 90 4.02 6.70 -18.64
CA GLN A 90 3.41 6.37 -19.94
C GLN A 90 3.08 4.88 -20.09
N ARG A 91 3.91 3.99 -19.50
CA ARG A 91 3.64 2.55 -19.51
C ARG A 91 2.38 2.24 -18.71
N ILE A 92 2.25 2.81 -17.52
CA ILE A 92 1.08 2.64 -16.65
C ILE A 92 -0.18 3.15 -17.36
N LEU A 93 -0.13 4.36 -17.92
CA LEU A 93 -1.25 4.92 -18.68
C LEU A 93 -1.65 4.03 -19.87
N LYS A 94 -0.69 3.44 -20.57
CA LYS A 94 -0.95 2.54 -21.69
C LYS A 94 -1.61 1.23 -21.24
N GLU A 95 -1.20 0.65 -20.12
CA GLU A 95 -1.86 -0.55 -19.58
C GLU A 95 -3.27 -0.25 -19.02
N LEU A 96 -3.46 0.92 -18.41
CA LEU A 96 -4.77 1.39 -17.96
C LEU A 96 -5.73 1.60 -19.15
N ASP A 97 -5.26 2.22 -20.22
CA ASP A 97 -6.04 2.44 -21.45
C ASP A 97 -6.43 1.11 -22.11
N ARG A 98 -5.50 0.14 -22.19
CA ARG A 98 -5.79 -1.24 -22.64
C ARG A 98 -6.84 -1.94 -21.77
N SER A 99 -6.91 -1.59 -20.50
CA SER A 99 -7.89 -2.11 -19.54
C SER A 99 -9.19 -1.28 -19.50
N GLY A 100 -9.41 -0.41 -20.50
CA GLY A 100 -10.64 0.38 -20.65
C GLY A 100 -10.70 1.66 -19.81
N VAL A 101 -9.66 1.99 -19.04
CA VAL A 101 -9.65 3.18 -18.15
C VAL A 101 -9.02 4.36 -18.86
N LYS A 102 -9.88 5.29 -19.29
CA LYS A 102 -9.46 6.50 -20.02
C LYS A 102 -9.27 7.72 -19.13
N ASN A 103 -10.07 7.84 -18.08
CA ASN A 103 -10.07 9.00 -17.19
C ASN A 103 -9.19 8.70 -15.96
N VAL A 104 -7.92 9.10 -16.03
CA VAL A 104 -6.96 8.91 -14.93
C VAL A 104 -6.47 10.26 -14.43
N LEU A 105 -6.60 10.50 -13.13
CA LEU A 105 -6.11 11.69 -12.45
C LEU A 105 -4.99 11.31 -11.47
N PHE A 106 -3.86 12.01 -11.54
CA PHE A 106 -2.76 11.85 -10.58
C PHE A 106 -2.88 12.95 -9.53
N THR A 107 -2.96 12.57 -8.26
CA THR A 107 -3.16 13.52 -7.15
C THR A 107 -2.19 13.28 -6.00
N ASN A 108 -2.13 14.30 -5.15
CA ASN A 108 -1.63 14.19 -3.80
C ASN A 108 -2.61 14.93 -2.89
N CYS A 109 -3.55 14.19 -2.34
CA CYS A 109 -4.69 14.75 -1.62
C CYS A 109 -4.29 15.46 -0.32
N LEU A 110 -3.10 15.16 0.24
CA LEU A 110 -2.59 15.81 1.45
C LEU A 110 -1.83 17.10 1.16
N LYS A 111 -1.36 17.33 -0.08
CA LYS A 111 -0.61 18.55 -0.47
C LYS A 111 -1.38 19.45 -1.45
N GLN A 112 -2.55 19.03 -1.95
CA GLN A 112 -3.33 19.83 -2.89
C GLN A 112 -3.95 21.07 -2.23
N ARG A 113 -3.74 22.23 -2.87
CA ARG A 113 -4.35 23.51 -2.50
C ARG A 113 -5.76 23.72 -3.07
N ASP A 114 -6.19 22.85 -3.98
CA ASP A 114 -7.49 22.97 -4.63
C ASP A 114 -8.58 22.40 -3.72
N ASN A 115 -9.28 23.29 -3.01
CA ASN A 115 -10.27 22.93 -2.00
C ASN A 115 -11.35 21.96 -2.49
N ASN A 116 -11.66 21.92 -3.80
CA ASN A 116 -12.70 21.02 -4.32
C ASN A 116 -12.18 19.59 -4.52
N VAL A 117 -10.95 19.43 -5.03
CA VAL A 117 -10.30 18.11 -5.16
C VAL A 117 -9.85 17.61 -3.80
N THR A 118 -9.34 18.50 -2.94
CA THR A 118 -8.95 18.17 -1.57
C THR A 118 -10.16 17.78 -0.71
N LYS A 119 -11.30 18.49 -0.78
CA LYS A 119 -12.52 18.09 -0.05
C LYS A 119 -13.10 16.76 -0.54
N ALA A 120 -13.13 16.54 -1.85
CA ALA A 120 -13.54 15.25 -2.41
C ALA A 120 -12.59 14.15 -1.94
N CYS A 121 -11.28 14.31 -2.15
CA CYS A 121 -10.30 13.25 -1.92
C CYS A 121 -9.91 12.99 -0.45
N VAL A 122 -9.98 14.00 0.44
CA VAL A 122 -9.68 13.82 1.88
C VAL A 122 -10.77 13.00 2.58
N PHE A 123 -12.03 13.11 2.17
CA PHE A 123 -13.11 12.24 2.62
C PHE A 123 -12.97 10.80 2.11
N LEU A 124 -12.36 10.67 0.94
CA LEU A 124 -12.28 9.49 0.09
C LEU A 124 -11.10 8.53 0.43
N LEU A 125 -10.18 8.97 1.30
CA LEU A 125 -8.93 8.29 1.65
C LEU A 125 -9.07 7.06 2.57
N LEU A 126 -10.28 6.74 3.02
CA LEU A 126 -10.53 5.65 3.98
C LEU A 126 -11.47 4.55 3.46
N PHE A 127 -12.20 4.77 2.38
CA PHE A 127 -13.16 3.81 1.82
C PHE A 127 -13.28 4.02 0.31
N PHE A 128 -13.70 3.01 -0.44
CA PHE A 128 -14.21 3.24 -1.80
C PHE A 128 -15.52 4.02 -1.65
N PHE A 129 -15.62 5.24 -2.20
CA PHE A 129 -16.85 6.04 -2.18
C PHE A 129 -17.41 6.22 -3.59
N ILE A 130 -18.72 6.45 -3.67
CA ILE A 130 -19.46 6.63 -4.92
C ILE A 130 -20.18 8.00 -4.88
N ILE A 131 -20.43 8.69 -5.99
CA ILE A 131 -21.05 10.05 -5.99
C ILE A 131 -22.56 9.96 -6.32
N TYR A 132 -23.43 10.56 -5.51
CA TYR A 132 -24.91 10.51 -5.66
C TYR A 132 -25.61 11.85 -5.32
N ASN A 133 -26.92 11.95 -5.54
CA ASN A 133 -27.86 13.01 -5.12
C ASN A 133 -29.03 12.42 -4.28
N GLY A 134 -28.87 12.20 -2.97
CA GLY A 134 -29.99 11.81 -2.06
C GLY A 134 -29.68 11.17 -0.68
N LEU A 135 -29.97 11.94 0.39
CA LEU A 135 -30.29 11.57 1.80
C LEU A 135 -29.32 10.81 2.74
N TYR A 136 -28.13 10.35 2.34
CA TYR A 136 -27.05 10.01 3.29
C TYR A 136 -25.70 10.51 2.77
N HIS A 137 -25.42 11.80 2.97
CA HIS A 137 -24.41 12.51 2.19
C HIS A 137 -23.57 13.50 2.96
N SER A 138 -22.27 13.48 2.65
CA SER A 138 -21.41 14.65 2.79
C SER A 138 -21.41 15.40 1.46
N GLN A 139 -21.98 16.61 1.44
CA GLN A 139 -21.87 17.49 0.29
C GLN A 139 -20.42 17.96 0.15
N VAL A 140 -19.82 17.73 -1.02
CA VAL A 140 -18.40 18.03 -1.28
C VAL A 140 -18.20 19.23 -2.18
N CYS A 141 -19.20 19.58 -3.00
CA CYS A 141 -19.18 20.77 -3.85
C CYS A 141 -20.58 21.39 -3.96
N GLU A 142 -20.62 22.73 -3.99
CA GLU A 142 -21.87 23.49 -4.16
C GLU A 142 -22.19 23.78 -5.63
N ARG A 143 -21.16 23.87 -6.49
CA ARG A 143 -21.32 24.16 -7.93
C ARG A 143 -20.23 23.47 -8.77
N PRO A 144 -20.58 22.44 -9.58
CA PRO A 144 -21.89 21.77 -9.59
C PRO A 144 -22.17 21.10 -8.23
N MET A 145 -23.46 20.95 -7.88
CA MET A 145 -23.86 20.29 -6.64
C MET A 145 -23.40 18.83 -6.68
N MET A 146 -22.54 18.44 -5.74
CA MET A 146 -21.99 17.08 -5.67
C MET A 146 -22.07 16.55 -4.24
N HIS A 147 -22.60 15.34 -4.08
CA HIS A 147 -22.57 14.62 -2.82
C HIS A 147 -21.80 13.32 -2.92
N LEU A 148 -21.08 13.01 -1.84
CA LEU A 148 -20.37 11.75 -1.68
C LEU A 148 -21.27 10.76 -0.92
N LEU A 149 -21.36 9.54 -1.42
CA LEU A 149 -22.01 8.40 -0.77
C LEU A 149 -20.93 7.54 -0.11
N ASP A 150 -21.01 7.48 1.23
CA ASP A 150 -20.20 6.57 2.03
C ASP A 150 -20.73 5.14 1.95
N THR A 151 -19.99 4.26 1.29
CA THR A 151 -20.22 2.83 1.41
C THR A 151 -19.26 2.27 2.47
N PRO A 152 -19.76 1.95 3.68
CA PRO A 152 -18.93 1.29 4.68
C PRO A 152 -18.63 -0.13 4.19
N GLY A 153 -17.41 -0.31 3.71
CA GLY A 153 -16.93 -1.59 3.19
C GLY A 153 -15.81 -1.40 2.20
N VAL A 154 -14.59 -1.72 2.61
CA VAL A 154 -13.49 -1.96 1.69
C VAL A 154 -13.96 -3.05 0.73
N LEU A 155 -13.93 -2.74 -0.58
CA LEU A 155 -14.10 -3.76 -1.60
C LEU A 155 -13.10 -4.88 -1.31
N PRO A 156 -13.51 -6.14 -1.15
CA PRO A 156 -12.54 -7.22 -1.13
C PRO A 156 -11.82 -7.14 -2.48
N PRO A 157 -10.52 -6.81 -2.52
CA PRO A 157 -9.78 -6.88 -3.77
C PRO A 157 -9.91 -8.32 -4.25
N ASN A 158 -10.26 -8.51 -5.53
CA ASN A 158 -10.17 -9.85 -6.10
C ASN A 158 -8.69 -10.14 -6.25
N ILE A 159 -8.10 -10.71 -5.21
CA ILE A 159 -6.68 -10.97 -5.16
C ILE A 159 -6.41 -12.22 -5.97
N GLU A 160 -5.94 -12.00 -7.19
CA GLU A 160 -5.59 -13.08 -8.12
C GLU A 160 -4.32 -13.83 -7.67
N SER A 161 -3.46 -13.18 -6.89
CA SER A 161 -2.17 -13.73 -6.46
C SER A 161 -1.74 -13.28 -5.06
N VAL A 162 -0.96 -14.11 -4.38
CA VAL A 162 -0.36 -13.75 -3.07
C VAL A 162 0.48 -12.46 -3.18
N GLU A 163 1.13 -12.25 -4.32
CA GLU A 163 1.91 -11.05 -4.60
C GLU A 163 1.05 -9.77 -4.55
N THR A 164 -0.11 -9.78 -5.21
CA THR A 164 -1.07 -8.67 -5.15
C THR A 164 -1.49 -8.37 -3.71
N GLY A 165 -1.70 -9.40 -2.89
CA GLY A 165 -1.98 -9.23 -1.45
C GLY A 165 -0.82 -8.63 -0.68
N MET A 166 0.41 -9.01 -0.97
CA MET A 166 1.61 -8.40 -0.36
C MET A 166 1.78 -6.93 -0.75
N LYS A 167 1.51 -6.56 -2.02
CA LYS A 167 1.52 -5.15 -2.46
C LYS A 167 0.47 -4.34 -1.70
N LEU A 168 -0.75 -4.86 -1.59
CA LEU A 168 -1.84 -4.23 -0.84
C LEU A 168 -1.52 -4.08 0.65
N ALA A 169 -0.92 -5.10 1.26
CA ALA A 169 -0.44 -5.04 2.64
C ALA A 169 0.64 -3.98 2.78
N LEU A 170 1.61 -3.90 1.87
CA LEU A 170 2.66 -2.89 1.89
C LEU A 170 2.10 -1.46 1.78
N CYS A 171 1.05 -1.26 0.97
CA CYS A 171 0.30 0.00 0.86
C CYS A 171 -0.49 0.37 2.13
N GLY A 172 -0.75 -0.60 3.02
CA GLY A 172 -1.61 -0.43 4.20
C GLY A 172 -3.09 -0.62 3.93
N THR A 173 -3.45 -1.21 2.78
CA THR A 173 -4.84 -1.56 2.43
C THR A 173 -5.31 -2.82 3.17
N ILE A 174 -4.39 -3.73 3.48
CA ILE A 174 -4.61 -4.88 4.37
C ILE A 174 -3.96 -4.58 5.73
N LEU A 175 -4.62 -4.98 6.81
CA LEU A 175 -4.09 -4.80 8.16
C LEU A 175 -2.80 -5.59 8.36
N ASP A 176 -1.74 -4.89 8.83
CA ASP A 176 -0.39 -5.44 8.91
C ASP A 176 -0.32 -6.76 9.68
N HIS A 177 -0.99 -6.86 10.83
CA HIS A 177 -1.01 -8.06 11.67
C HIS A 177 -1.69 -9.29 11.04
N LEU A 178 -2.55 -9.10 10.02
CA LEU A 178 -3.17 -10.23 9.31
C LEU A 178 -2.16 -10.94 8.40
N VAL A 179 -1.18 -10.20 7.91
CA VAL A 179 -0.12 -10.72 7.03
C VAL A 179 1.14 -11.05 7.82
N GLY A 180 1.46 -10.25 8.84
CA GLY A 180 2.70 -10.28 9.61
C GLY A 180 3.64 -9.15 9.20
N GLU A 181 3.97 -8.27 10.13
CA GLU A 181 4.84 -7.12 9.90
C GLU A 181 6.24 -7.53 9.43
N ASP A 182 6.77 -8.63 9.95
CA ASP A 182 8.05 -9.21 9.52
C ASP A 182 8.02 -9.64 8.05
N ILE A 183 6.92 -10.26 7.62
CA ILE A 183 6.73 -10.73 6.24
C ILE A 183 6.55 -9.54 5.29
N ILE A 184 5.77 -8.52 5.68
CA ILE A 184 5.63 -7.29 4.89
C ILE A 184 6.97 -6.56 4.78
N ALA A 185 7.74 -6.49 5.88
CA ALA A 185 9.04 -5.85 5.90
C ALA A 185 10.05 -6.59 5.00
N ASP A 186 10.02 -7.92 4.99
CA ASP A 186 10.85 -8.73 4.10
C ASP A 186 10.48 -8.53 2.62
N TYR A 187 9.17 -8.51 2.32
CA TYR A 187 8.70 -8.23 0.96
C TYR A 187 9.10 -6.82 0.51
N LEU A 188 9.01 -5.82 1.40
CA LEU A 188 9.50 -4.47 1.12
C LEU A 188 11.00 -4.46 0.78
N LEU A 189 11.83 -5.15 1.57
CA LEU A 189 13.26 -5.23 1.31
C LEU A 189 13.54 -5.87 -0.06
N TYR A 190 12.89 -7.00 -0.34
CA TYR A 190 12.94 -7.67 -1.63
C TYR A 190 12.55 -6.73 -2.79
N SER A 191 11.42 -6.03 -2.67
CA SER A 191 10.94 -5.08 -3.69
C SER A 191 11.92 -3.93 -3.92
N LEU A 192 12.46 -3.34 -2.85
CA LEU A 192 13.45 -2.26 -2.93
C LEU A 192 14.73 -2.73 -3.64
N ASN A 193 15.25 -3.91 -3.26
CA ASN A 193 16.44 -4.50 -3.87
C ASN A 193 16.22 -4.81 -5.36
N ARG A 194 15.07 -5.39 -5.73
CA ARG A 194 14.67 -5.67 -7.11
C ARG A 194 14.60 -4.43 -7.99
N LEU A 195 14.20 -3.29 -7.41
CA LEU A 195 14.11 -2.01 -8.10
C LEU A 195 15.45 -1.24 -8.07
N GLY A 196 16.50 -1.78 -7.44
CA GLY A 196 17.78 -1.09 -7.27
C GLY A 196 17.70 0.12 -6.33
N ASN A 197 16.66 0.21 -5.50
CA ASN A 197 16.46 1.28 -4.54
C ASN A 197 17.10 0.90 -3.20
N PHE A 198 18.34 1.37 -2.98
CA PHE A 198 19.09 1.14 -1.74
C PHE A 198 19.02 2.29 -0.74
N SER A 199 17.99 3.13 -0.82
CA SER A 199 17.83 4.29 0.08
C SER A 199 17.79 3.92 1.56
N TYR A 200 17.35 2.70 1.89
CA TYR A 200 17.34 2.19 3.26
C TYR A 200 18.75 2.06 3.86
N VAL A 201 19.78 1.84 3.03
CA VAL A 201 21.18 1.72 3.47
C VAL A 201 21.66 3.05 4.03
N GLU A 202 21.51 4.12 3.25
CA GLU A 202 21.84 5.49 3.68
C GLU A 202 20.95 5.91 4.88
N LYS A 203 19.66 5.59 4.85
CA LYS A 203 18.72 5.98 5.92
C LYS A 203 19.04 5.35 7.27
N TYR A 204 19.46 4.08 7.28
CA TYR A 204 19.67 3.30 8.51
C TYR A 204 21.14 3.03 8.82
N ASP A 205 22.07 3.72 8.14
CA ASP A 205 23.53 3.59 8.30
C ASP A 205 24.03 2.14 8.18
N LEU A 206 23.50 1.40 7.21
CA LEU A 206 24.05 0.09 6.86
C LEU A 206 25.35 0.31 6.08
N GLN A 207 26.28 -0.62 6.22
CA GLN A 207 27.53 -0.59 5.46
C GLN A 207 27.31 -0.89 3.98
N GLU A 208 26.32 -1.75 3.68
CA GLU A 208 25.99 -2.16 2.33
C GLU A 208 24.52 -2.61 2.23
N PRO A 209 23.95 -2.65 1.02
CA PRO A 209 22.69 -3.34 0.72
C PRO A 209 22.70 -4.79 1.21
N SER A 210 21.55 -5.26 1.72
CA SER A 210 21.39 -6.62 2.24
C SER A 210 20.06 -7.21 1.76
N ASP A 211 20.02 -8.52 1.58
CA ASP A 211 18.79 -9.28 1.30
C ASP A 211 18.34 -10.14 2.49
N ASP A 212 18.96 -9.94 3.66
CA ASP A 212 18.55 -10.55 4.93
C ASP A 212 17.74 -9.53 5.75
N ILE A 213 16.42 -9.76 5.83
CA ILE A 213 15.54 -8.91 6.62
C ILE A 213 15.89 -8.89 8.11
N GLN A 214 16.36 -10.00 8.69
CA GLN A 214 16.72 -10.03 10.11
C GLN A 214 17.92 -9.12 10.38
N HIS A 215 18.91 -9.14 9.47
CA HIS A 215 20.04 -8.22 9.52
C HIS A 215 19.57 -6.76 9.44
N VAL A 216 18.75 -6.40 8.45
CA VAL A 216 18.22 -5.03 8.28
C VAL A 216 17.43 -4.59 9.51
N LEU A 217 16.49 -5.41 10.00
CA LEU A 217 15.67 -5.08 11.17
C LEU A 217 16.50 -4.96 12.45
N LYS A 218 17.55 -5.77 12.62
CA LYS A 218 18.49 -5.64 13.74
C LYS A 218 19.18 -4.26 13.71
N HIS A 219 19.68 -3.84 12.55
CA HIS A 219 20.31 -2.53 12.39
C HIS A 219 19.34 -1.38 12.69
N ILE A 220 18.11 -1.45 12.17
CA ILE A 220 17.06 -0.46 12.45
C ILE A 220 16.75 -0.41 13.96
N ALA A 221 16.57 -1.57 14.60
CA ALA A 221 16.25 -1.65 16.02
C ALA A 221 17.36 -1.04 16.89
N VAL A 222 18.63 -1.37 16.62
CA VAL A 222 19.77 -0.83 17.37
C VAL A 222 19.91 0.68 17.14
N LYS A 223 19.90 1.12 15.88
CA LYS A 223 20.03 2.55 15.53
C LYS A 223 18.97 3.42 16.20
N LEU A 224 17.72 2.95 16.20
CA LEU A 224 16.58 3.67 16.76
C LEU A 224 16.31 3.34 18.24
N ARG A 225 17.23 2.61 18.89
CA ARG A 225 17.14 2.19 20.31
C ARG A 225 15.82 1.48 20.64
N LYS A 226 15.27 0.73 19.68
CA LYS A 226 14.09 -0.11 19.86
C LYS A 226 14.53 -1.44 20.44
N THR A 227 14.40 -1.56 21.75
CA THR A 227 14.75 -2.75 22.51
C THR A 227 13.54 -3.24 23.31
N GLN A 228 13.55 -4.51 23.68
CA GLN A 228 12.55 -5.12 24.54
C GLN A 228 13.24 -5.98 25.60
N ARG A 229 12.60 -6.06 26.77
CA ARG A 229 13.03 -6.97 27.84
C ARG A 229 12.34 -8.31 27.63
N VAL A 230 13.11 -9.38 27.67
CA VAL A 230 12.62 -10.75 27.61
C VAL A 230 13.30 -11.56 28.70
N THR A 231 12.55 -12.47 29.28
CA THR A 231 13.06 -13.39 30.28
C THR A 231 13.56 -14.64 29.55
N ALA A 232 14.88 -14.84 29.57
CA ALA A 232 15.50 -16.05 29.08
C ALA A 232 15.48 -17.12 30.18
N ILE A 233 14.96 -18.29 29.84
CA ILE A 233 15.05 -19.47 30.71
C ILE A 233 16.45 -20.05 30.51
N THR A 234 17.30 -19.94 31.52
CA THR A 234 18.61 -20.58 31.54
C THR A 234 18.57 -21.79 32.47
N GLY A 235 19.52 -22.73 32.32
CA GLY A 235 19.65 -23.88 33.23
C GLY A 235 19.93 -23.51 34.70
N VAL A 236 20.13 -22.22 34.99
CA VAL A 236 20.43 -21.67 36.32
C VAL A 236 19.34 -20.71 36.83
N GLY A 237 18.23 -20.58 36.10
CA GLY A 237 17.10 -19.71 36.45
C GLY A 237 16.71 -18.72 35.35
N ASN A 238 15.71 -17.89 35.66
CA ASN A 238 15.17 -16.88 34.75
C ASN A 238 16.04 -15.62 34.78
N VAL A 239 16.61 -15.24 33.64
CA VAL A 239 17.43 -14.03 33.50
C VAL A 239 16.72 -13.04 32.57
N ASN A 240 16.57 -11.81 33.01
CA ASN A 240 16.01 -10.75 32.16
C ASN A 240 17.12 -10.18 31.26
N ILE A 241 16.96 -10.36 29.96
CA ILE A 241 17.87 -9.84 28.93
C ILE A 241 17.18 -8.76 28.11
N ILE A 242 17.98 -7.82 27.58
CA ILE A 242 17.52 -6.78 26.66
C ILE A 242 17.94 -7.19 25.26
N ILE A 243 16.96 -7.32 24.35
CA ILE A 243 17.21 -7.67 22.95
C ILE A 243 16.62 -6.60 22.02
N PRO A 244 17.08 -6.52 20.75
CA PRO A 244 16.44 -5.71 19.73
C PRO A 244 14.96 -6.08 19.57
N ASN A 245 14.09 -5.08 19.46
CA ASN A 245 12.67 -5.28 19.18
C ASN A 245 12.43 -5.27 17.67
N TYR A 246 12.44 -6.46 17.07
CA TYR A 246 12.28 -6.66 15.63
C TYR A 246 10.90 -6.24 15.13
N ALA A 247 9.82 -6.50 15.88
CA ALA A 247 8.47 -6.09 15.51
C ALA A 247 8.35 -4.56 15.41
N ALA A 248 8.91 -3.83 16.38
CA ALA A 248 8.96 -2.37 16.33
C ALA A 248 9.80 -1.86 15.16
N ALA A 249 10.91 -2.54 14.83
CA ALA A 249 11.73 -2.18 13.67
C ALA A 249 11.00 -2.43 12.34
N ALA A 250 10.29 -3.55 12.20
CA ALA A 250 9.50 -3.87 11.02
C ALA A 250 8.40 -2.83 10.79
N TYR A 251 7.65 -2.50 11.84
CA TYR A 251 6.66 -1.41 11.80
C TYR A 251 7.26 -0.08 11.35
N ILE A 252 8.44 0.29 11.88
CA ILE A 252 9.12 1.54 11.50
C ILE A 252 9.58 1.49 10.04
N PHE A 253 10.09 0.36 9.58
CA PHE A 253 10.58 0.20 8.21
C PHE A 253 9.45 0.34 7.19
N ILE A 254 8.33 -0.36 7.42
CA ILE A 254 7.11 -0.26 6.63
C ILE A 254 6.55 1.17 6.65
N ARG A 255 6.52 1.80 7.83
CA ARG A 255 6.03 3.18 7.96
C ARG A 255 6.91 4.19 7.23
N ALA A 256 8.22 4.00 7.24
CA ALA A 256 9.15 4.84 6.48
C ALA A 256 8.87 4.75 4.98
N PHE A 257 8.64 3.54 4.45
CA PHE A 257 8.21 3.33 3.07
C PHE A 257 6.89 4.06 2.77
N ARG A 258 5.86 3.84 3.58
CA ARG A 258 4.52 4.45 3.39
C ARG A 258 4.53 5.98 3.46
N LYS A 259 5.55 6.58 4.07
CA LYS A 259 5.78 8.03 4.13
C LYS A 259 6.64 8.57 2.99
N GLY A 260 7.17 7.71 2.11
CA GLY A 260 8.09 8.10 1.05
C GLY A 260 9.53 8.32 1.50
N GLU A 261 9.87 7.95 2.73
CA GLU A 261 11.20 8.20 3.27
C GLU A 261 12.25 7.19 2.77
N LEU A 262 11.82 6.17 2.02
CA LEU A 262 12.65 5.20 1.29
C LEU A 262 12.67 5.48 -0.23
N GLY A 263 12.46 6.74 -0.60
CA GLY A 263 12.39 7.14 -2.00
C GLY A 263 11.05 6.85 -2.65
N GLN A 264 10.96 7.23 -3.93
CA GLN A 264 9.77 7.05 -4.74
C GLN A 264 9.77 5.66 -5.39
N VAL A 265 8.65 4.95 -5.32
CA VAL A 265 8.53 3.56 -5.79
C VAL A 265 7.14 3.32 -6.37
N ILE A 266 7.07 2.58 -7.47
CA ILE A 266 5.83 1.96 -7.97
C ILE A 266 6.01 0.44 -7.86
N LEU A 267 5.03 -0.24 -7.28
CA LEU A 267 5.09 -1.69 -7.02
C LEU A 267 4.54 -2.54 -8.19
N ASP A 268 3.99 -1.90 -9.23
CA ASP A 268 3.45 -2.52 -10.45
C ASP A 268 4.41 -2.47 -11.63
#